data_AF-D5CT34-F1
#
_entry.id   AF-D5CT34-F1
#
_cell.length_a   1.000
_cell.length_b   1.000
_cell.length_c   1.000
_cell.angle_alpha   90.00
_cell.angle_beta   90.00
_cell.angle_gamma   90.00
#
_symmetry.space_group_name_H-M   'P 1'
#
loop_
_entity.id
_entity.type
_entity.pdbx_description
1 polymer ?
#
loop_
_entity_poly.entity_id
_entity_poly.type
_entity_poly.pdbx_seq_one_letter_code
_entity_poly.pdbx_strand_id
1 'polypeptide(L)'
;MNDKDYSRMFQWFLLAACFYAGALYVQQPQIETGLWKAGHITSGAFLGYWIDRHLFGRYNHDDKYVPRVLARAIIVAAAIIGMAFGL
;
A
#
# COMPACT_ATOMS: atom_id res chain seq x y z
N MET A 1 -14.77 11.21 -8.29
CA MET A 1 -14.00 10.60 -7.19
C MET A 1 -14.66 11.03 -5.87
N ASN A 2 -14.66 10.24 -4.79
CA ASN A 2 -15.22 10.69 -3.50
C ASN A 2 -14.10 11.28 -2.64
N ASP A 3 -14.29 12.46 -2.08
CA ASP A 3 -13.27 13.16 -1.27
C ASP A 3 -12.86 12.36 -0.02
N LYS A 4 -13.80 11.56 0.51
CA LYS A 4 -13.57 10.69 1.67
C LYS A 4 -12.52 9.60 1.43
N ASP A 5 -12.45 9.04 0.22
CA ASP A 5 -11.46 8.01 -0.10
C ASP A 5 -10.06 8.62 -0.25
N TYR A 6 -9.99 9.84 -0.80
CA TYR A 6 -8.75 10.62 -0.89
C TYR A 6 -8.18 10.94 0.48
N SER A 7 -9.01 11.46 1.39
CA SER A 7 -8.57 11.78 2.75
C SER A 7 -8.02 10.57 3.48
N ARG A 8 -8.66 9.40 3.35
CA ARG A 8 -8.21 8.16 3.99
C ARG A 8 -6.91 7.66 3.37
N MET A 9 -6.81 7.62 2.04
CA MET A 9 -5.59 7.17 1.37
C MET A 9 -4.41 8.12 1.59
N PHE A 10 -4.68 9.42 1.73
CA PHE A 10 -3.66 10.39 2.09
C PHE A 10 -3.09 10.16 3.49
N GLN A 11 -3.92 9.72 4.47
CA GLN A 11 -3.42 9.31 5.78
C GLN A 11 -2.46 8.10 5.68
N TRP A 12 -2.76 7.12 4.81
CA TRP A 12 -1.86 5.98 4.57
C TRP A 12 -0.56 6.39 3.89
N PHE A 13 -0.61 7.36 2.97
CA PHE A 13 0.58 7.93 2.36
C PHE A 13 1.45 8.67 3.39
N LEU A 14 0.83 9.49 4.25
CA LEU A 14 1.53 10.16 5.34
C LEU A 14 2.15 9.15 6.31
N LEU A 15 1.46 8.05 6.63
CA LEU A 15 2.01 6.99 7.47
C LEU A 15 3.26 6.36 6.85
N ALA A 16 3.24 6.08 5.54
CA ALA A 16 4.42 5.58 4.82
C ALA A 16 5.59 6.59 4.89
N ALA A 17 5.30 7.88 4.69
CA ALA A 17 6.30 8.94 4.83
C ALA A 17 6.87 9.03 6.25
N CYS A 18 6.03 8.85 7.28
CA CYS A 18 6.48 8.78 8.67
C CYS A 18 7.40 7.59 8.94
N PHE A 19 7.15 6.42 8.33
CA PHE A 19 8.07 5.27 8.47
C PHE A 19 9.44 5.56 7.84
N TYR A 20 9.48 6.17 6.66
CA TYR A 20 10.74 6.59 6.05
C TYR A 20 11.46 7.66 6.86
N ALA A 21 10.74 8.68 7.33
CA ALA A 21 11.32 9.70 8.20
C ALA A 21 11.88 9.07 9.47
N GLY A 22 11.12 8.19 10.12
CA GLY A 22 11.57 7.45 11.29
C GLY A 22 12.84 6.63 11.02
N ALA A 23 12.94 5.99 9.86
CA ALA A 23 14.14 5.24 9.49
C ALA A 23 15.39 6.13 9.44
N LEU A 24 15.28 7.37 8.93
CA LEU A 24 16.40 8.31 8.83
C LEU A 24 16.92 8.82 10.19
N TYR A 25 16.08 8.80 11.24
CA TYR A 25 16.44 9.30 12.57
C TYR A 25 16.86 8.20 13.55
N VAL A 26 16.65 6.93 13.19
CA VAL A 26 16.97 5.79 14.06
C VAL A 26 18.38 5.29 13.79
N GLN A 27 19.22 5.27 14.83
CA GLN A 27 20.61 4.81 14.73
C GLN A 27 20.79 3.30 14.92
N GLN A 28 19.76 2.60 15.42
CA GLN A 28 19.81 1.15 15.59
C GLN A 28 19.51 0.44 14.26
N PRO A 29 20.45 -0.30 13.67
CA PRO A 29 20.30 -0.87 12.33
C PRO A 29 19.09 -1.81 12.18
N GLN A 30 18.73 -2.53 13.25
CA GLN A 30 17.60 -3.47 13.25
C GLN A 30 16.25 -2.74 13.17
N ILE A 31 16.13 -1.60 13.84
CA ILE A 31 14.91 -0.80 13.86
C ILE A 31 14.83 0.05 12.58
N GLU A 32 15.95 0.61 12.14
CA GLU A 32 16.06 1.34 10.87
C GLU A 32 15.60 0.48 9.69
N THR A 33 16.15 -0.73 9.55
CA THR A 33 15.77 -1.65 8.47
C THR A 33 14.31 -2.11 8.57
N GLY A 34 13.78 -2.28 9.78
CA GLY A 34 12.37 -2.56 10.01
C GLY A 34 11.46 -1.42 9.52
N LEU A 35 11.84 -0.17 9.81
CA LEU A 35 11.11 1.03 9.39
C LEU A 35 11.16 1.23 7.87
N TRP A 36 12.30 1.01 7.23
CA TRP A 36 12.41 1.01 5.77
C TRP A 36 11.45 0.01 5.13
N LYS A 37 11.45 -1.24 5.62
CA LYS A 37 10.54 -2.29 5.13
C LYS A 37 9.08 -1.95 5.35
N ALA A 38 8.73 -1.40 6.51
CA ALA A 38 7.37 -0.96 6.81
C ALA A 38 6.93 0.17 5.86
N GLY A 39 7.80 1.14 5.58
CA GLY A 39 7.58 2.20 4.61
C GLY A 39 7.32 1.66 3.21
N HIS A 40 8.12 0.69 2.75
CA HIS A 40 7.95 0.05 1.44
C HIS A 40 6.63 -0.71 1.32
N ILE A 41 6.29 -1.55 2.31
CA ILE A 41 5.04 -2.31 2.31
C ILE A 41 3.83 -1.36 2.30
N THR A 42 3.87 -0.29 3.11
CA THR A 42 2.77 0.69 3.19
C THR A 42 2.63 1.46 1.88
N SER A 43 3.75 1.85 1.26
CA SER A 43 3.76 2.52 -0.05
C SER A 43 3.24 1.60 -1.16
N GLY A 44 3.63 0.32 -1.16
CA GLY A 44 3.15 -0.68 -2.10
C GLY A 44 1.67 -0.95 -1.96
N ALA A 45 1.14 -0.99 -0.73
CA ALA A 45 -0.30 -1.11 -0.48
C ALA A 45 -1.07 0.12 -0.99
N PHE A 46 -0.52 1.33 -0.79
CA PHE A 46 -1.11 2.57 -1.32
C PHE A 46 -1.16 2.56 -2.86
N LEU A 47 -0.06 2.20 -3.53
CA LEU A 47 -0.03 2.09 -5.00
C LEU A 47 -0.98 0.99 -5.50
N GLY A 48 -0.93 -0.19 -4.88
CA GLY A 48 -1.79 -1.31 -5.20
C GLY A 48 -3.28 -0.95 -5.12
N TYR A 49 -3.69 -0.18 -4.12
CA TYR A 49 -5.05 0.33 -3.99
C TYR A 49 -5.48 1.19 -5.20
N TRP A 50 -4.64 2.11 -5.64
CA TRP A 50 -4.98 2.99 -6.77
C TRP A 50 -5.00 2.25 -8.11
N ILE A 51 -4.07 1.29 -8.30
CA ILE A 51 -4.00 0.43 -9.48
C ILE A 51 -5.26 -0.45 -9.56
N ASP A 52 -5.59 -1.15 -8.48
CA ASP A 52 -6.81 -1.94 -8.34
C ASP A 52 -8.06 -1.13 -8.70
N ARG A 53 -8.14 0.10 -8.19
CA ARG A 53 -9.29 0.98 -8.41
C ARG A 53 -9.38 1.53 -9.83
N HIS A 54 -8.25 1.72 -10.51
CA HIS A 54 -8.23 2.06 -11.94
C HIS A 54 -8.65 0.88 -12.83
N LEU A 55 -8.22 -0.34 -12.49
CA LEU A 55 -8.49 -1.54 -13.28
C LEU A 55 -9.92 -2.05 -13.12
N PHE A 56 -10.43 -2.11 -11.89
CA PHE A 56 -11.70 -2.77 -11.58
C PHE A 56 -12.75 -1.82 -10.98
N GLY A 57 -12.47 -0.52 -10.89
CA GLY A 57 -13.37 0.45 -10.28
C GLY A 57 -13.53 0.26 -8.77
N ARG A 58 -14.67 0.69 -8.21
CA ARG A 58 -14.94 0.53 -6.77
C ARG A 58 -15.26 -0.93 -6.44
N TYR A 59 -14.76 -1.35 -5.28
CA TYR A 59 -15.17 -2.62 -4.70
C TYR A 59 -16.65 -2.55 -4.27
N ASN A 60 -17.46 -3.48 -4.80
CA ASN A 60 -18.82 -3.72 -4.34
C ASN A 60 -18.82 -5.01 -3.52
N HIS A 61 -19.27 -4.95 -2.27
CA HIS A 61 -19.26 -6.10 -1.36
C HIS A 61 -20.17 -7.25 -1.83
N ASP A 62 -21.21 -6.93 -2.62
CA ASP A 62 -22.11 -7.91 -3.24
C ASP A 62 -21.49 -8.65 -4.44
N ASP A 63 -20.29 -8.28 -4.86
CA ASP A 63 -19.57 -8.93 -5.95
C ASP A 63 -19.00 -10.27 -5.46
N LYS A 64 -19.87 -11.30 -5.42
CA LYS A 64 -19.52 -12.68 -5.03
C LYS A 64 -18.65 -13.40 -6.07
N TYR A 65 -18.20 -12.70 -7.11
CA TYR A 65 -17.39 -13.27 -8.17
C TYR A 65 -15.95 -13.52 -7.69
N VAL A 66 -15.71 -14.72 -7.16
CA VAL A 66 -14.42 -15.17 -6.59
C VAL A 66 -13.20 -14.83 -7.47
N PRO A 67 -13.23 -14.99 -8.82
CA PRO A 67 -12.08 -14.65 -9.66
C PRO A 67 -11.68 -13.17 -9.60
N ARG A 68 -12.65 -12.25 -9.44
CA ARG A 68 -12.37 -10.81 -9.39
C ARG A 68 -11.70 -10.44 -8.08
N VAL A 69 -12.19 -10.96 -6.95
CA VAL A 69 -11.58 -10.73 -5.63
C VAL A 69 -10.14 -11.25 -5.61
N LEU A 70 -9.90 -12.42 -6.21
CA LEU A 70 -8.56 -12.99 -6.32
C LEU A 70 -7.63 -12.12 -7.18
N ALA A 71 -8.09 -11.65 -8.34
CA ALA A 71 -7.31 -10.77 -9.20
C ALA A 71 -6.91 -9.46 -8.49
N ARG A 72 -7.84 -8.86 -7.75
CA ARG A 72 -7.60 -7.67 -6.93
C ARG A 72 -6.52 -7.92 -5.87
N ALA A 73 -6.61 -9.05 -5.16
CA ALA A 73 -5.61 -9.45 -4.18
C ALA A 73 -4.23 -9.70 -4.80
N ILE A 74 -4.16 -10.36 -5.96
CA ILE A 74 -2.90 -10.61 -6.68
C ILE A 74 -2.23 -9.30 -7.09
N ILE A 75 -2.98 -8.33 -7.61
CA ILE A 75 -2.43 -7.04 -8.03
C ILE A 75 -1.86 -6.25 -6.85
N VAL A 76 -2.60 -6.20 -5.73
CA VAL A 76 -2.11 -5.54 -4.51
C VAL A 76 -0.87 -6.25 -3.96
N ALA A 77 -0.87 -7.60 -3.95
CA ALA A 77 0.29 -8.38 -3.53
C ALA A 77 1.50 -8.14 -4.43
N ALA A 78 1.31 -8.09 -5.76
CA ALA A 78 2.36 -7.79 -6.71
C ALA A 78 2.96 -6.38 -6.51
N ALA A 79 2.13 -5.38 -6.21
CA ALA A 79 2.60 -4.03 -5.89
C ALA A 79 3.42 -4.00 -4.59
N ILE A 80 2.97 -4.70 -3.54
CA ILE A 80 3.70 -4.80 -2.27
C ILE A 80 5.03 -5.53 -2.45
N ILE A 81 5.02 -6.66 -3.15
CA ILE A 81 6.22 -7.45 -3.45
C ILE A 81 7.20 -6.61 -4.27
N GLY A 82 6.72 -5.94 -5.33
CA GLY A 82 7.54 -5.05 -6.15
C GLY A 82 8.22 -3.95 -5.34
N MET A 83 7.49 -3.31 -4.41
CA MET A 83 8.07 -2.29 -3.52
C MET A 83 8.99 -2.86 -2.45
N ALA A 84 8.69 -4.06 -1.94
CA ALA A 84 9.51 -4.71 -0.92
C ALA A 84 10.85 -5.24 -1.46
N PHE A 85 10.92 -5.59 -2.75
CA PHE A 85 12.13 -6.06 -3.43
C PHE A 85 12.82 -4.99 -4.30
N GLY A 86 12.14 -3.88 -4.60
CA GLY A 86 12.61 -2.84 -5.53
C GLY A 86 13.70 -1.91 -4.99
N LEU A 87 14.22 -2.18 -3.78
CA LEU A 87 15.37 -1.49 -3.18
C LEU A 87 16.34 -2.50 -2.57
#